data_AF-A0A4S8HXZ6-F1
#
_entry.id   AF-A0A4S8HXZ6-F1
#
_cell.length_a   1.000
_cell.length_b   1.000
_cell.length_c   1.000
_cell.angle_alpha   90.00
_cell.angle_beta   90.00
_cell.angle_gamma   90.00
#
_symmetry.space_group_name_H-M   'P 1'
#
loop_
_entity.id
_entity.type
_entity.pdbx_description
1 polymer ?
#
loop_
_entity_poly.entity_id
_entity_poly.type
_entity_poly.pdbx_seq_one_letter_code
_entity_poly.pdbx_strand_id
1 'polypeptide(L)'
;MKFLLTALLAAIILLSCTKWDDYKKYTANGEIIYTGKLDSVKMYSGKNRIRITGRFNADPKITAVKIFWNNKMDSLVYEVKGGLAGNVFDQTFPMPESITTFTVYSYDVDGNKSTPVYVVGKSFGENYRKTLGNRFITSLVYTAAKDSTTINWDAPLATAVQTEVMYPKNPTGDTVMVITPAKDSRTALAGFNYQTSKFTYRTIYRPDSTSIDTFATQYLVR
;
A
#
# COMPACT_ATOMS: atom_id res chain seq x y z
N MET A 1 25.29 40.55 64.38
CA MET A 1 24.18 39.97 63.56
C MET A 1 24.26 40.38 62.08
N LYS A 2 24.40 41.67 61.72
CA LYS A 2 24.56 42.12 60.31
C LYS A 2 25.72 41.47 59.56
N PHE A 3 26.92 41.39 60.15
CA PHE A 3 28.11 40.77 59.52
C PHE A 3 27.98 39.26 59.23
N LEU A 4 27.25 38.53 60.07
CA LEU A 4 26.95 37.11 59.84
C LEU A 4 25.96 36.92 58.67
N LEU A 5 25.00 37.82 58.54
CA LEU A 5 24.03 37.79 57.44
C LEU A 5 24.69 38.12 56.09
N THR A 6 25.61 39.09 56.05
CA THR A 6 26.38 39.41 54.84
C THR A 6 27.36 38.31 54.46
N ALA A 7 28.02 37.67 55.43
CA ALA A 7 28.91 36.53 55.17
C ALA A 7 28.13 35.32 54.62
N LEU A 8 26.94 35.04 55.16
CA LEU A 8 26.08 33.96 54.67
C LEU A 8 25.58 34.24 53.24
N LEU A 9 25.20 35.49 52.95
CA LEU A 9 24.75 35.88 51.61
C LEU A 9 25.89 35.80 50.57
N ALA A 10 27.11 36.19 50.95
CA ALA A 10 28.29 36.03 50.10
C ALA A 10 28.64 34.56 49.85
N ALA A 11 28.48 33.68 50.84
CA ALA A 11 28.70 32.24 50.68
C ALA A 11 27.68 31.59 49.72
N ILE A 12 26.42 32.03 49.74
CA ILE A 12 25.37 31.55 48.82
C ILE A 12 25.66 31.97 47.36
N ILE A 13 26.20 33.17 47.15
CA ILE A 13 26.58 33.66 45.81
C ILE A 13 27.77 32.89 45.24
N LEU A 14 28.71 32.43 46.08
CA LEU A 14 29.84 31.62 45.64
C LEU A 14 29.44 30.17 45.31
N LEU A 15 28.36 29.65 45.91
CA LEU A 15 27.83 28.30 45.66
C LEU A 15 26.89 28.21 44.45
N SER A 16 26.40 29.33 43.92
CA SER A 16 25.54 29.35 42.73
C SER A 16 26.33 29.36 41.40
N CYS A 17 27.66 29.47 41.47
CA CYS A 17 28.53 29.50 40.31
C CYS A 17 28.68 28.07 39.75
N THR A 18 27.88 27.74 38.74
CA THR A 18 28.11 26.53 37.94
C THR A 18 29.42 26.67 37.18
N LYS A 19 30.15 25.57 36.99
CA LYS A 19 31.39 25.59 36.19
C LYS A 19 31.04 26.09 34.78
N TRP A 20 31.81 27.05 34.26
CA TRP A 20 31.62 27.61 32.92
C TRP A 20 31.45 26.52 31.84
N ASP A 21 32.14 25.39 32.01
CA ASP A 21 32.15 24.27 31.07
C ASP A 21 31.03 23.23 31.28
N ASP A 22 30.09 23.47 32.19
CA ASP A 22 28.99 22.54 32.48
C ASP A 22 28.07 22.32 31.27
N TYR A 23 28.10 23.20 30.25
CA TYR A 23 27.40 22.96 28.97
C TYR A 23 28.04 21.85 28.13
N LYS A 24 29.34 21.55 28.31
CA LYS A 24 30.07 20.54 27.51
C LYS A 24 29.52 19.14 27.72
N LYS A 25 28.81 18.88 28.83
CA LYS A 25 28.10 17.61 29.05
C LYS A 25 26.97 17.37 28.04
N TYR A 26 26.45 18.43 27.43
CA TYR A 26 25.43 18.36 26.38
C TYR A 26 26.02 18.30 24.97
N THR A 27 27.32 18.57 24.79
CA THR A 27 28.02 18.50 23.49
C THR A 27 29.03 17.35 23.42
N ALA A 28 29.11 16.51 24.46
CA ALA A 28 30.11 15.45 24.60
C ALA A 28 30.07 14.42 23.45
N ASN A 29 28.92 14.23 22.82
CA ASN A 29 28.73 13.30 21.70
C ASN A 29 28.78 13.98 20.31
N GLY A 30 29.16 15.26 20.25
CA GLY A 30 29.14 16.05 19.01
C GLY A 30 27.74 16.39 18.51
N GLU A 31 27.67 17.02 17.34
CA GLU A 31 26.41 17.34 16.66
C GLU A 31 25.80 16.09 16.01
N ILE A 32 24.47 15.95 16.10
CA ILE A 32 23.76 14.88 15.40
C ILE A 32 23.51 15.33 13.95
N ILE A 33 24.12 14.63 13.00
CA ILE A 33 23.90 14.88 11.58
C ILE A 33 22.69 14.06 11.12
N TYR A 34 21.76 14.71 10.42
CA TYR A 34 20.62 14.05 9.77
C TYR A 34 20.76 14.19 8.26
N THR A 35 20.80 13.06 7.55
CA THR A 35 20.67 13.07 6.09
C THR A 35 19.23 13.40 5.67
N GLY A 36 19.07 13.75 4.39
CA GLY A 36 17.79 13.93 3.76
C GLY A 36 16.81 12.77 3.98
N LYS A 37 15.56 13.08 4.37
CA LYS A 37 14.49 12.08 4.41
C LYS A 37 13.86 11.92 3.02
N LEU A 38 13.27 10.74 2.78
CA LEU A 38 12.40 10.52 1.64
C LEU A 38 11.13 11.38 1.76
N ASP A 39 10.80 12.14 0.73
CA ASP A 39 9.60 12.98 0.66
C ASP A 39 8.45 12.27 -0.07
N SER A 40 7.22 12.75 0.15
CA SER A 40 6.02 12.32 -0.59
C SER A 40 5.82 10.80 -0.56
N VAL A 41 6.15 10.18 0.57
CA VAL A 41 6.11 8.72 0.73
C VAL A 41 4.67 8.22 0.71
N LYS A 42 4.40 7.24 -0.16
CA LYS A 42 3.10 6.59 -0.31
C LYS A 42 3.27 5.08 -0.31
N MET A 43 2.29 4.38 0.25
CA MET A 43 2.18 2.94 0.16
C MET A 43 0.91 2.56 -0.58
N TYR A 44 1.07 1.62 -1.50
CA TYR A 44 0.04 1.08 -2.37
C TYR A 44 -0.19 -0.38 -2.00
N SER A 45 -1.46 -0.75 -1.86
CA SER A 45 -1.84 -2.09 -1.42
C SER A 45 -1.72 -3.10 -2.56
N GLY A 46 -1.46 -4.35 -2.24
CA GLY A 46 -1.34 -5.41 -3.24
C GLY A 46 -1.71 -6.78 -2.69
N LYS A 47 -1.65 -7.79 -3.55
CA LYS A 47 -1.92 -9.19 -3.17
C LYS A 47 -0.67 -9.80 -2.52
N ASN A 48 -0.70 -9.92 -1.20
CA ASN A 48 0.43 -10.37 -0.36
C ASN A 48 1.72 -9.57 -0.60
N ARG A 49 1.58 -8.28 -0.91
CA ARG A 49 2.69 -7.36 -1.19
C ARG A 49 2.27 -5.92 -0.99
N ILE A 50 3.27 -5.06 -0.80
CA ILE A 50 3.11 -3.61 -0.73
C ILE A 50 4.10 -2.98 -1.70
N ARG A 51 3.65 -1.96 -2.43
CA ARG A 51 4.53 -1.06 -3.19
C ARG A 51 4.67 0.25 -2.44
N ILE A 52 5.90 0.67 -2.20
CA ILE A 52 6.24 1.96 -1.61
C ILE A 52 6.81 2.86 -2.70
N THR A 53 6.38 4.11 -2.73
CA THR A 53 7.00 5.15 -3.54
C THR A 53 7.39 6.33 -2.68
N GLY A 54 8.41 7.07 -3.07
CA GLY A 54 8.74 8.37 -2.51
C GLY A 54 9.72 9.12 -3.40
N ARG A 55 10.15 10.30 -2.97
CA ARG A 55 11.11 11.12 -3.69
C ARG A 55 12.33 11.38 -2.83
N PHE A 56 13.51 11.20 -3.41
CA PHE A 56 14.73 11.65 -2.77
C PHE A 56 14.78 13.17 -2.79
N ASN A 57 15.27 13.78 -1.72
CA ASN A 57 15.61 15.19 -1.71
C ASN A 57 16.96 15.39 -2.44
N ALA A 58 17.41 16.63 -2.60
CA ALA A 58 18.66 16.94 -3.30
C ALA A 58 19.94 16.59 -2.52
N ASP A 59 19.88 15.70 -1.52
CA ASP A 59 21.05 15.26 -0.75
C ASP A 59 21.76 14.11 -1.48
N PRO A 60 22.90 14.35 -2.15
CA PRO A 60 23.57 13.33 -2.95
C PRO A 60 24.24 12.25 -2.09
N LYS A 61 24.31 12.45 -0.76
CA LYS A 61 24.99 11.51 0.14
C LYS A 61 24.14 10.29 0.48
N ILE A 62 22.85 10.28 0.15
CA ILE A 62 21.95 9.16 0.44
C ILE A 62 22.41 7.91 -0.33
N THR A 63 22.72 6.84 0.40
CA THR A 63 23.19 5.55 -0.13
C THR A 63 22.20 4.42 0.11
N ALA A 64 21.26 4.56 1.04
CA ALA A 64 20.29 3.52 1.33
C ALA A 64 18.96 4.06 1.87
N VAL A 65 17.89 3.28 1.67
CA VAL A 65 16.60 3.44 2.36
C VAL A 65 16.33 2.18 3.17
N LYS A 66 16.03 2.34 4.45
CA LYS A 66 15.62 1.24 5.33
C LYS A 66 14.18 1.43 5.78
N ILE A 67 13.41 0.37 5.67
CA ILE A 67 11.99 0.32 6.02
C ILE A 67 11.85 -0.66 7.17
N PHE A 68 11.26 -0.20 8.27
CA PHE A 68 11.07 -0.99 9.48
C PHE A 68 9.59 -1.15 9.80
N TRP A 69 9.22 -2.28 10.39
CA TRP A 69 7.92 -2.50 11.00
C TRP A 69 8.07 -3.40 12.23
N ASN A 70 6.95 -3.77 12.88
CA ASN A 70 6.95 -4.66 14.04
C ASN A 70 7.91 -4.18 15.16
N ASN A 71 7.77 -2.92 15.59
CA ASN A 71 8.67 -2.30 16.57
C ASN A 71 10.16 -2.34 16.18
N LYS A 72 10.45 -2.27 14.87
CA LYS A 72 11.79 -2.35 14.27
C LYS A 72 12.48 -3.71 14.40
N MET A 73 11.74 -4.75 14.78
CA MET A 73 12.26 -6.12 14.75
C MET A 73 12.40 -6.66 13.33
N ASP A 74 11.55 -6.19 12.43
CA ASP A 74 11.59 -6.54 11.01
C ASP A 74 12.00 -5.33 10.15
N SER A 75 12.75 -5.60 9.08
CA SER A 75 13.20 -4.54 8.18
C SER A 75 13.50 -5.01 6.75
N LEU A 76 13.51 -4.04 5.85
CA LEU A 76 14.06 -4.16 4.49
C LEU A 76 15.07 -3.04 4.27
N VAL A 77 16.10 -3.35 3.49
CA VAL A 77 17.15 -2.40 3.11
C VAL A 77 17.25 -2.36 1.61
N TYR A 78 17.20 -1.16 1.04
CA TYR A 78 17.37 -0.90 -0.37
C TYR A 78 18.58 0.00 -0.57
N GLU A 79 19.58 -0.49 -1.29
CA GLU A 79 20.74 0.30 -1.70
C GLU A 79 20.38 1.23 -2.86
N VAL A 80 20.85 2.47 -2.81
CA VAL A 80 20.70 3.47 -3.85
C VAL A 80 22.01 3.52 -4.65
N LYS A 81 22.02 2.88 -5.83
CA LYS A 81 23.20 2.77 -6.71
C LYS A 81 23.15 3.81 -7.84
N GLY A 82 24.28 4.47 -8.11
CA GLY A 82 24.41 5.41 -9.25
C GLY A 82 23.93 6.84 -8.98
N GLY A 83 23.81 7.23 -7.70
CA GLY A 83 23.28 8.54 -7.29
C GLY A 83 21.75 8.61 -7.38
N LEU A 84 21.19 9.81 -7.18
CA LEU A 84 19.75 10.04 -7.16
C LEU A 84 19.13 10.18 -8.56
N ALA A 85 19.62 9.42 -9.55
CA ALA A 85 19.15 9.51 -10.93
C ALA A 85 17.63 9.24 -11.00
N GLY A 86 16.86 10.27 -11.37
CA GLY A 86 15.39 10.24 -11.41
C GLY A 86 14.68 10.66 -10.12
N ASN A 87 15.39 10.86 -9.00
CA ASN A 87 14.87 11.32 -7.70
C ASN A 87 13.64 10.55 -7.17
N VAL A 88 13.39 9.32 -7.63
CA VAL A 88 12.24 8.50 -7.24
C VAL A 88 12.71 7.21 -6.58
N PHE A 89 12.16 6.94 -5.41
CA PHE A 89 12.20 5.65 -4.77
C PHE A 89 10.91 4.90 -5.12
N ASP A 90 11.02 3.70 -5.67
CA ASP A 90 9.87 2.87 -6.02
C ASP A 90 10.25 1.41 -5.86
N GLN A 91 9.70 0.76 -4.85
CA GLN A 91 10.02 -0.62 -4.49
C GLN A 91 8.76 -1.39 -4.14
N THR A 92 8.75 -2.67 -4.48
CA THR A 92 7.67 -3.59 -4.09
C THR A 92 8.27 -4.74 -3.29
N PHE A 93 7.63 -5.11 -2.18
CA PHE A 93 8.08 -6.19 -1.32
C PHE A 93 6.93 -7.09 -0.86
N PRO A 94 7.20 -8.39 -0.61
CA PRO A 94 6.20 -9.31 -0.09
C PRO A 94 5.78 -8.88 1.32
N MET A 95 4.49 -8.98 1.60
CA MET A 95 3.92 -8.66 2.91
C MET A 95 2.70 -9.56 3.14
N PRO A 96 2.62 -10.33 4.23
CA PRO A 96 1.42 -11.07 4.58
C PRO A 96 0.19 -10.15 4.66
N GLU A 97 -1.01 -10.70 4.48
CA GLU A 97 -2.25 -9.94 4.60
C GLU A 97 -2.35 -9.26 5.98
N SER A 98 -2.21 -7.94 6.00
CA SER A 98 -2.15 -7.15 7.23
C SER A 98 -2.39 -5.66 6.94
N ILE A 99 -2.65 -4.90 8.01
CA ILE A 99 -2.50 -3.45 8.03
C ILE A 99 -1.33 -3.17 8.97
N THR A 100 -0.33 -2.43 8.51
CA THR A 100 0.93 -2.26 9.26
C THR A 100 1.46 -0.84 9.09
N THR A 101 1.92 -0.25 10.19
CA THR A 101 2.63 1.03 10.17
C THR A 101 4.11 0.78 9.97
N PHE A 102 4.67 1.42 8.95
CA PHE A 102 6.08 1.34 8.61
C PHE A 102 6.79 2.63 9.02
N THR A 103 8.05 2.49 9.42
CA THR A 103 8.97 3.60 9.64
C THR A 103 10.07 3.55 8.59
N VAL A 104 10.18 4.61 7.80
CA VAL A 104 11.15 4.72 6.71
C VAL A 104 12.24 5.71 7.11
N TYR A 105 13.49 5.32 6.86
CA TYR A 105 14.67 6.15 7.04
C TYR A 105 15.53 6.11 5.79
N SER A 106 16.10 7.25 5.43
CA SER A 106 17.22 7.31 4.49
C SER A 106 18.53 7.34 5.27
N TYR A 107 19.59 6.79 4.69
CA TYR A 107 20.93 6.72 5.28
C TYR A 107 21.95 7.27 4.28
N ASP A 108 22.94 8.00 4.81
CA ASP A 108 24.08 8.44 4.03
C ASP A 108 25.25 7.44 4.06
N VAL A 109 26.31 7.75 3.32
CA VAL A 109 27.54 6.95 3.27
C VAL A 109 28.24 6.80 4.63
N ASP A 110 28.08 7.78 5.53
CA ASP A 110 28.68 7.80 6.85
C ASP A 110 27.81 7.08 7.90
N GLY A 111 26.63 6.59 7.50
CA GLY A 111 25.68 5.88 8.35
C GLY A 111 24.74 6.80 9.15
N ASN A 112 24.78 8.12 8.93
CA ASN A 112 23.80 9.03 9.51
C ASN A 112 22.43 8.75 8.89
N LYS A 113 21.38 8.85 9.71
CA LYS A 113 20.01 8.58 9.28
C LYS A 113 19.17 9.85 9.26
N SER A 114 18.16 9.87 8.42
CA SER A 114 17.18 10.94 8.38
C SER A 114 16.27 10.94 9.62
N THR A 115 15.45 11.98 9.75
CA THR A 115 14.24 11.88 10.59
C THR A 115 13.29 10.82 10.02
N PRO A 116 12.49 10.13 10.87
CA PRO A 116 11.61 9.07 10.42
C PRO A 116 10.46 9.59 9.57
N VAL A 117 10.04 8.79 8.60
CA VAL A 117 8.75 8.94 7.92
C VAL A 117 7.86 7.76 8.31
N TYR A 118 6.69 8.05 8.87
CA TYR A 118 5.71 7.05 9.24
C TYR A 118 4.64 6.95 8.14
N VAL A 119 4.38 5.74 7.67
CA VAL A 119 3.38 5.49 6.62
C VAL A 119 2.65 4.18 6.89
N VAL A 120 1.34 4.16 6.67
CA VAL A 120 0.53 2.95 6.82
C VAL A 120 0.47 2.23 5.48
N GLY A 121 0.79 0.94 5.49
CA GLY A 121 0.65 0.04 4.36
C GLY A 121 -0.40 -1.03 4.65
N LYS A 122 -1.13 -1.42 3.62
CA LYS A 122 -2.11 -2.50 3.67
C LYS A 122 -1.77 -3.54 2.63
N SER A 123 -1.72 -4.81 3.02
CA SER A 123 -1.60 -5.95 2.12
C SER A 123 -2.89 -6.75 2.19
N PHE A 124 -3.46 -7.07 1.03
CA PHE A 124 -4.65 -7.91 0.92
C PHE A 124 -4.25 -9.31 0.52
N GLY A 125 -5.02 -10.30 0.92
CA GLY A 125 -4.67 -11.69 0.65
C GLY A 125 -5.89 -12.57 0.47
N GLU A 126 -5.71 -13.82 0.89
CA GLU A 126 -6.70 -14.86 0.69
C GLU A 126 -7.93 -14.66 1.59
N ASN A 127 -7.79 -14.04 2.77
CA ASN A 127 -8.93 -13.76 3.63
C ASN A 127 -9.84 -12.72 2.97
N TYR A 128 -9.28 -11.62 2.46
CA TYR A 128 -10.04 -10.66 1.67
C TYR A 128 -10.68 -11.31 0.44
N ARG A 129 -9.94 -12.13 -0.32
CA ARG A 129 -10.51 -12.83 -1.49
C ARG A 129 -11.75 -13.66 -1.13
N LYS A 130 -11.75 -14.33 0.02
CA LYS A 130 -12.87 -15.16 0.50
C LYS A 130 -14.10 -14.36 0.90
N THR A 131 -13.97 -13.08 1.23
CA THR A 131 -15.14 -12.24 1.52
C THR A 131 -15.85 -11.75 0.25
N LEU A 132 -15.26 -11.96 -0.93
CA LEU A 132 -15.82 -11.49 -2.19
C LEU A 132 -16.87 -12.48 -2.73
N GLY A 133 -18.07 -11.96 -2.99
CA GLY A 133 -19.13 -12.65 -3.70
C GLY A 133 -19.17 -12.31 -5.18
N ASN A 134 -19.74 -13.19 -5.99
CA ASN A 134 -20.05 -12.86 -7.38
C ASN A 134 -21.17 -11.83 -7.48
N ARG A 135 -21.10 -10.94 -8.48
CA ARG A 135 -22.20 -10.04 -8.83
C ARG A 135 -23.45 -10.85 -9.11
N PHE A 136 -24.58 -10.43 -8.54
CA PHE A 136 -25.84 -11.15 -8.69
C PHE A 136 -26.43 -10.97 -10.09
N ILE A 137 -27.03 -12.04 -10.59
CA ILE A 137 -27.82 -12.03 -11.82
C ILE A 137 -29.27 -11.75 -11.42
N THR A 138 -29.86 -10.69 -11.95
CA THR A 138 -31.28 -10.37 -11.72
C THR A 138 -32.19 -11.17 -12.64
N SER A 139 -31.78 -11.36 -13.90
CA SER A 139 -32.51 -12.21 -14.85
C SER A 139 -31.63 -12.67 -16.01
N LEU A 140 -32.06 -13.77 -16.64
CA LEU A 140 -31.52 -14.30 -17.89
C LEU A 140 -32.65 -14.31 -18.92
N VAL A 141 -32.39 -13.79 -20.11
CA VAL A 141 -33.37 -13.72 -21.21
C VAL A 141 -32.74 -14.24 -22.48
N TYR A 142 -33.29 -15.32 -23.04
CA TYR A 142 -32.90 -15.82 -24.36
C TYR A 142 -33.84 -15.24 -25.42
N THR A 143 -33.26 -14.72 -26.51
CA THR A 143 -34.00 -14.19 -27.66
C THR A 143 -33.68 -15.00 -28.91
N ALA A 144 -34.60 -15.86 -29.32
CA ALA A 144 -34.42 -16.75 -30.48
C ALA A 144 -34.12 -15.99 -31.78
N ALA A 145 -34.79 -14.86 -32.02
CA ALA A 145 -34.57 -14.03 -33.22
C ALA A 145 -33.15 -13.45 -33.34
N LYS A 146 -32.40 -13.37 -32.22
CA LYS A 146 -31.02 -12.88 -32.17
C LYS A 146 -30.01 -13.99 -31.85
N ASP A 147 -30.50 -15.21 -31.63
CA ASP A 147 -29.76 -16.33 -31.06
C ASP A 147 -28.81 -15.89 -29.92
N SER A 148 -29.34 -15.24 -28.89
CA SER A 148 -28.50 -14.69 -27.81
C SER A 148 -29.18 -14.70 -26.46
N THR A 149 -28.40 -15.04 -25.43
CA THR A 149 -28.78 -14.86 -24.03
C THR A 149 -28.27 -13.52 -23.54
N THR A 150 -29.16 -12.71 -22.97
CA THR A 150 -28.78 -11.51 -22.22
C THR A 150 -28.80 -11.81 -20.72
N ILE A 151 -27.69 -11.52 -20.05
CA ILE A 151 -27.61 -11.49 -18.59
C ILE A 151 -27.90 -10.07 -18.12
N ASN A 152 -28.88 -9.91 -17.24
CA ASN A 152 -29.06 -8.66 -16.50
C ASN A 152 -28.43 -8.82 -15.12
N TRP A 153 -27.55 -7.88 -14.77
CA TRP A 153 -26.83 -7.87 -13.50
C TRP A 153 -27.51 -6.95 -12.50
N ASP A 154 -27.34 -7.27 -11.22
CA ASP A 154 -27.67 -6.37 -10.13
C ASP A 154 -26.67 -5.20 -10.04
N ALA A 155 -26.94 -4.22 -9.19
CA ALA A 155 -25.99 -3.15 -8.90
C ALA A 155 -24.63 -3.73 -8.47
N PRO A 156 -23.51 -3.23 -9.03
CA PRO A 156 -22.19 -3.68 -8.62
C PRO A 156 -21.88 -3.19 -7.20
N LEU A 157 -21.10 -3.97 -6.45
CA LEU A 157 -20.46 -3.42 -5.24
C LEU A 157 -19.43 -2.36 -5.64
N ALA A 158 -19.18 -1.39 -4.76
CA ALA A 158 -18.31 -0.24 -5.05
C ALA A 158 -16.88 -0.61 -5.50
N THR A 159 -16.37 -1.75 -5.03
CA THR A 159 -15.02 -2.24 -5.37
C THR A 159 -15.00 -3.13 -6.61
N ALA A 160 -16.15 -3.45 -7.22
CA ALA A 160 -16.20 -4.26 -8.43
C ALA A 160 -15.70 -3.46 -9.63
N VAL A 161 -14.84 -4.09 -10.45
CA VAL A 161 -14.26 -3.48 -11.65
C VAL A 161 -14.94 -4.03 -12.90
N GLN A 162 -15.11 -5.34 -12.97
CA GLN A 162 -15.69 -6.04 -14.11
C GLN A 162 -16.22 -7.42 -13.73
N THR A 163 -17.08 -7.96 -14.59
CA THR A 163 -17.55 -9.35 -14.53
C THR A 163 -17.09 -10.06 -15.80
N GLU A 164 -16.49 -11.23 -15.64
CA GLU A 164 -16.03 -12.09 -16.73
C GLU A 164 -17.00 -13.26 -16.86
N VAL A 165 -17.50 -13.50 -18.06
CA VAL A 165 -18.43 -14.58 -18.37
C VAL A 165 -17.83 -15.46 -19.45
N MET A 166 -17.69 -16.76 -19.19
CA MET A 166 -17.21 -17.76 -20.15
C MET A 166 -18.36 -18.70 -20.53
N TYR A 167 -18.56 -18.92 -21.81
CA TYR A 167 -19.62 -19.81 -22.30
C TYR A 167 -19.21 -20.51 -23.61
N PRO A 168 -19.73 -21.72 -23.88
CA PRO A 168 -19.55 -22.37 -25.17
C PRO A 168 -20.41 -21.67 -26.22
N LYS A 169 -19.79 -21.16 -27.29
CA LYS A 169 -20.48 -20.51 -28.38
C LYS A 169 -20.99 -21.56 -29.36
N ASN A 170 -22.30 -21.60 -29.58
CA ASN A 170 -22.87 -22.41 -30.66
C ASN A 170 -22.76 -21.66 -32.00
N PRO A 171 -22.60 -22.38 -33.13
CA PRO A 171 -22.43 -23.84 -33.25
C PRO A 171 -20.96 -24.30 -33.17
N THR A 172 -19.99 -23.40 -32.96
CA THR A 172 -18.56 -23.76 -33.08
C THR A 172 -18.04 -24.61 -31.93
N GLY A 173 -18.70 -24.57 -30.77
CA GLY A 173 -18.29 -25.29 -29.56
C GLY A 173 -17.16 -24.61 -28.77
N ASP A 174 -16.60 -23.52 -29.29
CA ASP A 174 -15.49 -22.80 -28.65
C ASP A 174 -15.96 -22.08 -27.40
N THR A 175 -15.16 -22.14 -26.33
CA THR A 175 -15.42 -21.34 -25.13
C THR A 175 -14.98 -19.90 -25.36
N VAL A 176 -15.92 -18.96 -25.26
CA VAL A 176 -15.67 -17.52 -25.42
C VAL A 176 -15.81 -16.82 -24.09
N MET A 177 -14.92 -15.85 -23.82
CA MET A 177 -15.02 -14.96 -22.66
C MET A 177 -15.54 -13.59 -23.08
N VAL A 178 -16.54 -13.07 -22.35
CA VAL A 178 -17.04 -11.70 -22.45
C VAL A 178 -16.78 -10.97 -21.14
N ILE A 179 -16.18 -9.79 -21.25
CA ILE A 179 -15.89 -8.93 -20.10
C ILE A 179 -16.91 -7.80 -20.07
N THR A 180 -17.56 -7.60 -18.93
CA THR A 180 -18.55 -6.56 -18.71
C THR A 180 -18.05 -5.62 -17.61
N PRO A 181 -17.73 -4.35 -17.93
CA PRO A 181 -17.40 -3.35 -16.93
C PRO A 181 -18.47 -3.25 -15.83
N ALA A 182 -18.08 -2.95 -14.59
CA ALA A 182 -19.02 -2.87 -13.47
C ALA A 182 -20.14 -1.84 -13.68
N LYS A 183 -19.85 -0.75 -14.43
CA LYS A 183 -20.83 0.29 -14.79
C LYS A 183 -21.96 -0.22 -15.70
N ASP A 184 -21.73 -1.31 -16.43
CA ASP A 184 -22.73 -1.87 -17.35
C ASP A 184 -23.59 -2.88 -16.59
N SER A 185 -24.89 -2.86 -16.86
CA SER A 185 -25.89 -3.73 -16.20
C SER A 185 -26.26 -4.96 -17.03
N ARG A 186 -25.69 -5.11 -18.24
CA ARG A 186 -26.04 -6.18 -19.17
C ARG A 186 -24.83 -6.79 -19.86
N THR A 187 -24.90 -8.10 -20.09
CA THR A 187 -23.97 -8.84 -20.94
C THR A 187 -24.76 -9.63 -21.98
N ALA A 188 -24.37 -9.53 -23.25
CA ALA A 188 -24.93 -10.36 -24.32
C ALA A 188 -23.99 -11.52 -24.63
N LEU A 189 -24.52 -12.73 -24.62
CA LEU A 189 -23.85 -13.97 -25.02
C LEU A 189 -24.42 -14.38 -26.38
N ALA A 190 -23.73 -14.04 -27.46
CA ALA A 190 -24.20 -14.32 -28.82
C ALA A 190 -23.94 -15.78 -29.19
N GLY A 191 -24.90 -16.43 -29.85
CA GLY A 191 -24.84 -17.87 -30.15
C GLY A 191 -24.97 -18.76 -28.92
N PHE A 192 -25.61 -18.29 -27.84
CA PHE A 192 -25.72 -19.04 -26.60
C PHE A 192 -27.14 -19.03 -26.05
N ASN A 193 -27.64 -20.21 -25.70
CA ASN A 193 -28.92 -20.42 -25.03
C ASN A 193 -28.69 -21.00 -23.62
N TYR A 194 -28.91 -20.18 -22.59
CA TYR A 194 -28.77 -20.58 -21.19
C TYR A 194 -29.77 -21.66 -20.73
N GLN A 195 -30.83 -21.92 -21.50
CA GLN A 195 -31.83 -22.93 -21.18
C GLN A 195 -31.33 -24.35 -21.52
N THR A 196 -30.35 -24.47 -22.42
CA THR A 196 -29.82 -25.75 -22.90
C THR A 196 -28.36 -25.97 -22.55
N SER A 197 -27.63 -24.92 -22.20
CA SER A 197 -26.20 -24.98 -21.87
C SER A 197 -25.86 -24.07 -20.68
N LYS A 198 -24.73 -24.37 -20.05
CA LYS A 198 -24.24 -23.64 -18.87
C LYS A 198 -23.16 -22.66 -19.26
N PHE A 199 -23.04 -21.59 -18.48
CA PHE A 199 -21.92 -20.67 -18.54
C PHE A 199 -21.26 -20.56 -17.18
N THR A 200 -20.02 -20.09 -17.15
CA THR A 200 -19.33 -19.77 -15.90
C THR A 200 -19.05 -18.29 -15.84
N TYR A 201 -19.05 -17.72 -14.64
CA TYR A 201 -18.74 -16.32 -14.49
C TYR A 201 -18.04 -16.03 -13.16
N ARG A 202 -17.28 -14.94 -13.15
CA ARG A 202 -16.64 -14.42 -11.95
C ARG A 202 -16.64 -12.89 -11.96
N THR A 203 -16.48 -12.29 -10.79
CA THR A 203 -16.39 -10.83 -10.63
C THR A 203 -15.00 -10.47 -10.14
N ILE A 204 -14.45 -9.42 -10.72
CA ILE A 204 -13.12 -8.90 -10.43
C ILE A 204 -13.28 -7.62 -9.61
N TYR A 205 -12.54 -7.55 -8.50
CA TYR A 205 -12.60 -6.47 -7.54
C TYR A 205 -11.25 -5.78 -7.39
N ARG A 206 -11.26 -4.47 -7.15
CA ARG A 206 -10.12 -3.69 -6.67
C ARG A 206 -10.45 -3.19 -5.25
N PRO A 207 -9.70 -3.62 -4.22
CA PRO A 207 -10.08 -3.35 -2.83
C PRO A 207 -10.23 -1.87 -2.47
N ASP A 208 -9.35 -1.03 -3.01
CA ASP A 208 -9.33 0.40 -2.82
C ASP A 208 -8.62 1.08 -4.01
N SER A 209 -8.63 2.42 -4.04
CA SER A 209 -8.00 3.19 -5.12
C SER A 209 -6.48 3.12 -5.12
N THR A 210 -5.85 2.69 -4.02
CA THR A 210 -4.39 2.56 -3.92
C THR A 210 -3.92 1.15 -4.22
N SER A 211 -4.82 0.21 -4.46
CA SER A 211 -4.46 -1.17 -4.77
C SER A 211 -3.86 -1.29 -6.16
N ILE A 212 -2.67 -1.86 -6.27
CA ILE A 212 -2.02 -2.16 -7.56
C ILE A 212 -2.53 -3.47 -8.17
N ASP A 213 -3.26 -4.28 -7.40
CA ASP A 213 -3.75 -5.59 -7.79
C ASP A 213 -5.28 -5.67 -7.79
N THR A 214 -5.80 -6.66 -8.49
CA THR A 214 -7.22 -7.04 -8.48
C THR A 214 -7.42 -8.45 -7.94
N PHE A 215 -8.59 -8.70 -7.36
CA PHE A 215 -8.99 -9.97 -6.79
C PHE A 215 -10.16 -10.55 -7.57
N ALA A 216 -10.00 -11.79 -8.01
CA ALA A 216 -11.07 -12.54 -8.67
C ALA A 216 -11.81 -13.40 -7.63
N THR A 217 -13.13 -13.44 -7.74
CA THR A 217 -13.95 -14.47 -7.09
C THR A 217 -13.70 -15.83 -7.73
N GLN A 218 -14.18 -16.89 -7.07
CA GLN A 218 -14.27 -18.20 -7.73
C GLN A 218 -15.30 -18.14 -8.86
N TYR A 219 -15.05 -18.92 -9.91
CA TYR A 219 -16.03 -19.12 -10.96
C TYR A 219 -17.28 -19.78 -10.39
N LEU A 220 -18.44 -19.18 -10.66
CA LEU A 220 -19.73 -19.80 -10.44
C LEU A 220 -20.26 -20.34 -11.76
N VAL A 221 -20.75 -21.58 -11.74
CA VAL A 221 -21.44 -22.19 -12.88
C VAL A 221 -22.92 -21.84 -12.81
N ARG A 222 -23.49 -21.39 -13.92
CA ARG A 222 -24.92 -21.12 -14.05
C ARG A 222 -25.53 -21.86 -15.22
#